data_AF-A0A2T2UH39-F1
#
_entry.id   AF-A0A2T2UH39-F1
#
_cell.length_a   1.000
_cell.length_b   1.000
_cell.length_c   1.000
_cell.angle_alpha   90.00
_cell.angle_beta   90.00
_cell.angle_gamma   90.00
#
_symmetry.space_group_name_H-M   'P 1'
#
loop_
_entity.id
_entity.type
_entity.pdbx_description
1 polymer ?
#
loop_
_entity_poly.entity_id
_entity_poly.type
_entity_poly.pdbx_seq_one_letter_code
_entity_poly.pdbx_strand_id
1 'polypeptide(L)'
;NRSSTSTDARFMAVMCVPGRKAHRPVRPRGRRRENLIILTTPNEDYVHVAAGQRSNRPGNVVVENHGGLSSDGEWLASVIERVDHPLAGTLPDFGNFCIEWEGNNWKSGCAREYDRYKGVRELMPYAEAVSAKSKGFDDDGTAAQTDFERMMQIVLDAGYHGHVGIEYEGDGLSEYEGIRATKRLLKRVRRTLRDA
;
A
#
# COMPACT_ATOMS: atom_id res chain seq x y z
N ASN A 1 -28.73 -22.96 1.37
CA ASN A 1 -27.98 -22.45 2.53
C ASN A 1 -26.49 -22.75 2.35
N ARG A 2 -25.75 -21.86 1.68
CA ARG A 2 -24.27 -21.80 1.67
C ARG A 2 -23.89 -20.35 1.41
N SER A 3 -23.56 -19.61 2.47
CA SER A 3 -22.94 -18.30 2.40
C SER A 3 -21.48 -18.49 1.98
N SER A 4 -21.14 -18.19 0.74
CA SER A 4 -19.75 -18.07 0.32
C SER A 4 -19.21 -16.73 0.82
N THR A 5 -18.41 -16.77 1.88
CA THR A 5 -17.49 -15.67 2.20
C THR A 5 -16.47 -15.61 1.06
N SER A 6 -16.47 -14.49 0.32
CA SER A 6 -15.62 -14.30 -0.85
C SER A 6 -14.20 -13.94 -0.41
N THR A 7 -13.29 -14.90 -0.39
CA THR A 7 -11.86 -14.72 -0.01
C THR A 7 -10.98 -14.06 -1.10
N ASP A 8 -11.58 -13.42 -2.10
CA ASP A 8 -10.89 -13.14 -3.37
C ASP A 8 -10.34 -11.71 -3.50
N ALA A 9 -9.21 -11.44 -2.83
CA ALA A 9 -8.39 -10.26 -3.12
C ALA A 9 -7.73 -10.37 -4.52
N ARG A 10 -7.74 -9.27 -5.28
CA ARG A 10 -7.25 -9.23 -6.67
C ARG A 10 -5.84 -8.63 -6.74
N PHE A 11 -4.83 -9.46 -6.93
CA PHE A 11 -3.46 -8.97 -7.13
C PHE A 11 -3.29 -8.26 -8.47
N MET A 12 -2.83 -7.02 -8.45
CA MET A 12 -2.45 -6.27 -9.65
C MET A 12 -1.06 -5.72 -9.42
N ALA A 13 -0.11 -6.06 -10.30
CA ALA A 13 1.19 -5.38 -10.27
C ALA A 13 0.95 -3.92 -10.66
N VAL A 14 1.15 -3.01 -9.71
CA VAL A 14 1.22 -1.57 -9.94
C VAL A 14 2.70 -1.24 -9.85
N MET A 15 3.31 -0.87 -10.97
CA MET A 15 4.71 -0.48 -11.00
C MET A 15 4.79 0.96 -10.45
N CYS A 16 5.16 1.13 -9.19
CA CYS A 16 5.57 2.43 -8.67
C CYS A 16 7.04 2.63 -9.07
N VAL A 17 7.31 3.60 -9.94
CA VAL A 17 8.67 3.97 -10.35
C VAL A 17 9.00 5.30 -9.68
N PRO A 18 9.95 5.36 -8.75
CA PRO A 18 10.35 6.63 -8.14
C PRO A 18 10.85 7.59 -9.22
N GLY A 19 10.25 8.79 -9.28
CA GLY A 19 10.77 9.90 -10.10
C GLY A 19 10.36 9.95 -11.59
N ARG A 20 9.39 9.16 -12.06
CA ARG A 20 8.80 9.37 -13.41
C ARG A 20 7.27 9.23 -13.41
N LYS A 21 6.58 10.12 -14.14
CA LYS A 21 5.13 10.07 -14.36
C LYS A 21 4.71 8.67 -14.85
N ALA A 22 3.70 8.10 -14.19
CA ALA A 22 3.15 6.76 -14.44
C ALA A 22 3.13 6.38 -15.93
N HIS A 23 3.86 5.34 -16.31
CA HIS A 23 3.82 4.79 -17.66
C HIS A 23 2.59 3.90 -17.85
N ARG A 24 1.89 4.11 -18.97
CA ARG A 24 0.60 3.49 -19.30
C ARG A 24 0.74 1.98 -19.47
N PRO A 25 0.01 1.15 -18.72
CA PRO A 25 -0.21 -0.24 -19.10
C PRO A 25 -1.19 -0.31 -20.28
N VAL A 26 -0.86 -1.09 -21.30
CA VAL A 26 -1.78 -1.45 -22.40
C VAL A 26 -2.79 -2.47 -21.87
N ARG A 27 -4.10 -2.22 -22.05
CA ARG A 27 -5.17 -3.12 -21.61
C ARG A 27 -6.36 -3.23 -22.59
N PRO A 28 -7.13 -4.34 -22.51
CA PRO A 28 -8.29 -4.60 -23.36
C PRO A 28 -9.48 -3.69 -23.00
N ARG A 29 -10.34 -3.45 -24.00
CA ARG A 29 -11.52 -2.56 -23.92
C ARG A 29 -12.53 -3.04 -22.86
N GLY A 30 -13.04 -2.12 -22.03
CA GLY A 30 -14.31 -2.33 -21.30
C GLY A 30 -14.41 -1.89 -19.83
N ARG A 31 -13.36 -1.38 -19.15
CA ARG A 31 -13.48 -0.93 -17.74
C ARG A 31 -13.40 0.59 -17.60
N ARG A 32 -14.28 1.16 -16.77
CA ARG A 32 -14.22 2.57 -16.35
C ARG A 32 -12.86 2.86 -15.70
N ARG A 33 -12.29 4.02 -15.99
CA ARG A 33 -11.03 4.49 -15.40
C ARG A 33 -11.32 5.04 -14.01
N GLU A 34 -10.93 4.33 -12.98
CA GLU A 34 -10.71 4.89 -11.65
C GLU A 34 -9.33 5.55 -11.69
N ASN A 35 -9.27 6.86 -11.48
CA ASN A 35 -8.00 7.57 -11.35
C ASN A 35 -7.66 7.62 -9.86
N LEU A 36 -6.49 7.12 -9.48
CA LEU A 36 -5.95 7.21 -8.13
C LEU A 36 -4.82 8.23 -8.12
N ILE A 37 -4.89 9.23 -7.24
CA ILE A 37 -3.81 10.20 -7.01
C ILE A 37 -3.16 9.83 -5.68
N ILE A 38 -1.87 9.48 -5.71
CA ILE A 38 -1.10 9.09 -4.54
C ILE A 38 -0.30 10.28 -4.04
N LEU A 39 -0.42 10.60 -2.75
CA LEU A 39 0.36 11.62 -2.05
C LEU A 39 1.22 10.94 -0.98
N THR A 40 2.52 11.25 -0.95
CA THR A 40 3.49 10.66 0.01
C THR A 40 3.88 11.64 1.13
N THR A 41 3.43 12.89 1.06
CA THR A 41 3.58 13.89 2.12
C THR A 41 2.23 14.50 2.44
N PRO A 42 1.59 14.10 3.54
CA PRO A 42 0.39 14.76 4.03
C PRO A 42 0.77 16.07 4.74
N ASN A 43 0.40 17.19 4.14
CA ASN A 43 0.04 18.39 4.90
C ASN A 43 -1.49 18.53 4.78
N GLU A 44 -2.17 18.93 5.86
CA GLU A 44 -3.63 19.08 5.88
C GLU A 44 -4.14 19.88 4.66
N ASP A 45 -3.43 20.95 4.30
CA ASP A 45 -3.73 21.79 3.12
C ASP A 45 -3.67 21.03 1.78
N TYR A 46 -2.75 20.09 1.60
CA TYR A 46 -2.54 19.38 0.33
C TYR A 46 -3.66 18.39 0.02
N VAL A 47 -4.21 17.74 1.03
CA VAL A 47 -5.28 16.75 0.85
C VAL A 47 -6.59 17.46 0.47
N HIS A 48 -6.89 18.59 1.13
CA HIS A 48 -8.03 19.43 0.77
C HIS A 48 -7.90 20.02 -0.63
N VAL A 49 -6.71 20.49 -1.03
CA VAL A 49 -6.48 20.98 -2.40
C VAL A 49 -6.63 19.87 -3.42
N ALA A 50 -6.08 18.67 -3.20
CA ALA A 50 -6.18 17.55 -4.13
C ALA A 50 -7.62 17.04 -4.27
N ALA A 51 -8.38 16.96 -3.16
CA ALA A 51 -9.79 16.58 -3.17
C ALA A 51 -10.69 17.68 -3.77
N GLY A 52 -10.34 18.96 -3.58
CA GLY A 52 -11.04 20.13 -4.10
C GLY A 52 -10.65 20.53 -5.53
N GLN A 53 -9.61 19.93 -6.12
CA GLN A 53 -9.26 20.17 -7.52
C GLN A 53 -10.36 19.59 -8.42
N ARG A 54 -11.07 20.48 -9.11
CA ARG A 54 -11.95 20.22 -10.27
C ARG A 54 -11.16 19.57 -11.42
N SER A 55 -10.62 18.38 -11.20
CA SER A 55 -10.36 17.44 -12.29
C SER A 55 -11.71 17.10 -12.89
N ASN A 56 -11.87 17.29 -14.21
CA ASN A 56 -13.08 16.96 -14.96
C ASN A 56 -13.33 15.42 -15.05
N ARG A 57 -12.73 14.65 -14.12
CA ARG A 57 -12.86 13.22 -13.90
C ARG A 57 -12.71 12.95 -12.39
N PRO A 58 -13.71 12.38 -11.72
CA PRO A 58 -13.60 12.01 -10.31
C PRO A 58 -12.51 10.93 -10.15
N GLY A 59 -11.64 11.11 -9.18
CA GLY A 59 -10.61 10.16 -8.79
C GLY A 59 -10.36 10.26 -7.30
N ASN A 60 -10.04 9.14 -6.67
CA ASN A 60 -9.74 9.10 -5.24
C ASN A 60 -8.34 9.67 -5.03
N VAL A 61 -8.18 10.48 -3.99
CA VAL A 61 -6.92 10.97 -3.48
C VAL A 61 -6.56 10.13 -2.28
N VAL A 62 -5.44 9.43 -2.36
CA VAL A 62 -4.97 8.58 -1.28
C VAL A 62 -3.63 9.06 -0.76
N VAL A 63 -3.46 8.93 0.54
CA VAL A 63 -2.19 9.18 1.20
C VAL A 63 -1.53 7.84 1.54
N GLU A 64 -0.29 7.67 1.08
CA GLU A 64 0.55 6.54 1.44
C GLU A 64 1.41 6.91 2.65
N ASN A 65 1.55 6.01 3.62
CA ASN A 65 2.58 6.14 4.65
C ASN A 65 3.96 6.06 3.98
N HIS A 66 4.81 7.06 4.17
CA HIS A 66 6.04 7.22 3.37
C HIS A 66 7.18 7.94 4.12
N GLY A 67 7.30 7.74 5.44
CA GLY A 67 8.32 8.38 6.26
C GLY A 67 7.79 9.53 7.12
N GLY A 68 8.47 9.84 8.22
CA GLY A 68 8.08 10.96 9.09
C GLY A 68 6.73 10.72 9.75
N LEU A 69 5.93 11.78 9.94
CA LEU A 69 4.60 11.69 10.55
C LEU A 69 3.65 10.77 9.77
N SER A 70 3.78 10.68 8.45
CA SER A 70 2.94 9.78 7.64
C SER A 70 3.14 8.29 7.96
N SER A 71 4.27 7.94 8.57
CA SER A 71 4.55 6.58 9.06
C SER A 71 3.89 6.26 10.41
N ASP A 72 3.35 7.26 11.11
CA ASP A 72 2.55 7.02 12.31
C ASP A 72 1.09 6.77 11.89
N GLY A 73 0.64 5.52 12.00
CA GLY A 73 -0.66 5.09 11.51
C GLY A 73 -1.83 5.82 12.16
N GLU A 74 -1.75 6.06 13.47
CA GLU A 74 -2.76 6.79 14.25
C GLU A 74 -2.83 8.26 13.82
N TRP A 75 -1.66 8.90 13.64
CA TRP A 75 -1.62 10.28 13.15
C TRP A 75 -2.23 10.39 11.75
N LEU A 76 -1.82 9.53 10.81
CA LEU A 76 -2.31 9.59 9.43
C LEU A 76 -3.81 9.27 9.35
N ALA A 77 -4.30 8.28 10.10
CA ALA A 77 -5.73 8.01 10.23
C ALA A 77 -6.48 9.27 10.71
N SER A 78 -5.98 9.94 11.75
CA SER A 78 -6.61 11.17 12.27
C SER A 78 -6.63 12.32 11.25
N VAL A 79 -5.63 12.40 10.35
CA VAL A 79 -5.63 13.39 9.26
C VAL A 79 -6.74 13.08 8.26
N ILE A 80 -6.89 11.81 7.86
CA ILE A 80 -7.94 11.40 6.91
C ILE A 80 -9.34 11.61 7.50
N GLU A 81 -9.53 11.34 8.79
CA GLU A 81 -10.79 11.63 9.49
C GLU A 81 -11.14 13.11 9.48
N ARG A 82 -10.16 14.00 9.74
CA ARG A 82 -10.38 15.45 9.74
C ARG A 82 -10.65 16.01 8.36
N VAL A 83 -10.06 15.40 7.33
CA VAL A 83 -10.33 15.79 5.94
C VAL A 83 -11.80 15.55 5.58
N ASP A 84 -12.42 14.50 6.15
CA ASP A 84 -13.84 14.18 6.06
C ASP A 84 -14.40 14.32 4.63
N HIS A 85 -13.70 13.71 3.66
CA HIS A 85 -14.06 13.81 2.24
C HIS A 85 -14.23 12.41 1.62
N PRO A 86 -15.33 12.14 0.89
CA PRO A 86 -15.64 10.81 0.35
C PRO A 86 -14.68 10.32 -0.75
N LEU A 87 -13.79 11.18 -1.24
CA LEU A 87 -12.73 10.83 -2.19
C LEU A 87 -11.34 10.80 -1.55
N ALA A 88 -11.23 11.04 -0.24
CA ALA A 88 -9.97 10.97 0.48
C ALA A 88 -9.85 9.61 1.19
N GLY A 89 -8.68 8.98 1.06
CA GLY A 89 -8.41 7.70 1.70
C GLY A 89 -6.93 7.46 1.93
N THR A 90 -6.59 6.22 2.25
CA THR A 90 -5.21 5.76 2.47
C THR A 90 -4.79 4.77 1.40
N LEU A 91 -3.47 4.68 1.23
CA LEU A 91 -2.80 3.59 0.54
C LEU A 91 -1.82 2.96 1.55
N PRO A 92 -2.27 2.01 2.40
CA PRO A 92 -1.38 1.39 3.37
C PRO A 92 -0.24 0.66 2.66
N ASP A 93 1.00 1.06 2.95
CA ASP A 93 2.24 0.43 2.50
C ASP A 93 2.81 -0.46 3.61
N PHE A 94 3.22 -1.68 3.26
CA PHE A 94 3.65 -2.68 4.23
C PHE A 94 5.00 -2.41 4.91
N GLY A 95 5.81 -1.49 4.39
CA GLY A 95 7.20 -1.29 4.81
C GLY A 95 7.58 0.15 5.18
N ASN A 96 6.77 1.14 4.83
CA ASN A 96 7.08 2.55 5.06
C ASN A 96 6.64 3.03 6.46
N PHE A 97 7.24 2.48 7.50
CA PHE A 97 6.91 2.80 8.90
C PHE A 97 8.02 3.49 9.68
N CYS A 98 9.05 3.99 9.00
CA CYS A 98 10.08 4.77 9.69
C CYS A 98 9.61 6.19 9.99
N ILE A 99 9.59 6.60 11.25
CA ILE A 99 9.21 7.96 11.67
C ILE A 99 10.45 8.86 11.72
N GLU A 100 11.56 8.36 12.25
CA GLU A 100 12.83 9.11 12.33
C GLU A 100 13.97 8.28 11.75
N TRP A 101 14.69 8.86 10.79
CA TRP A 101 15.86 8.26 10.17
C TRP A 101 17.09 8.45 11.06
N GLU A 102 18.03 7.49 11.05
CA GLU A 102 19.29 7.61 11.82
C GLU A 102 20.20 8.74 11.31
N GLY A 103 20.03 9.14 10.05
CA GLY A 103 20.74 10.23 9.40
C GLY A 103 19.82 11.11 8.56
N ASN A 104 20.34 11.62 7.46
CA ASN A 104 19.64 12.65 6.67
C ASN A 104 18.66 12.11 5.63
N ASN A 105 18.52 10.79 5.46
CA ASN A 105 17.63 10.19 4.48
C ASN A 105 17.31 8.71 4.75
N TRP A 106 16.40 8.14 3.94
CA TRP A 106 15.88 6.78 4.06
C TRP A 106 16.92 5.64 3.96
N LYS A 107 18.14 5.92 3.46
CA LYS A 107 19.22 4.93 3.36
C LYS A 107 20.03 4.80 4.65
N SER A 108 19.87 5.73 5.59
CA SER A 108 20.71 5.81 6.78
C SER A 108 20.32 4.82 7.89
N GLY A 109 19.23 4.09 7.73
CA GLY A 109 18.63 3.30 8.82
C GLY A 109 17.49 4.05 9.49
N CYS A 110 16.80 3.39 10.41
CA CYS A 110 15.62 3.94 11.08
C CYS A 110 15.84 4.00 12.59
N ALA A 111 15.98 5.22 13.13
CA ALA A 111 16.17 5.45 14.55
C ALA A 111 14.88 5.19 15.33
N ARG A 112 13.73 5.48 14.72
CA ARG A 112 12.42 5.23 15.32
C ARG A 112 11.43 4.70 14.28
N GLU A 113 11.08 3.43 14.40
CA GLU A 113 10.12 2.74 13.54
C GLU A 113 8.78 2.55 14.27
N TYR A 114 7.68 2.74 13.56
CA TYR A 114 6.33 2.41 14.03
C TYR A 114 6.04 0.93 13.82
N ASP A 115 5.17 0.33 14.64
CA ASP A 115 4.72 -1.04 14.38
C ASP A 115 3.88 -1.07 13.10
N ARG A 116 4.44 -1.66 12.04
CA ARG A 116 3.79 -1.77 10.73
C ARG A 116 2.45 -2.50 10.74
N TYR A 117 2.29 -3.50 11.61
CA TYR A 117 1.03 -4.25 11.70
C TYR A 117 -0.03 -3.46 12.45
N LYS A 118 0.37 -2.64 13.45
CA LYS A 118 -0.51 -1.65 14.08
C LYS A 118 -0.92 -0.60 13.05
N GLY A 119 0.06 0.01 12.40
CA GLY A 119 -0.15 1.09 11.44
C GLY A 119 -1.02 0.67 10.26
N VAL A 120 -0.76 -0.47 9.62
CA VAL A 120 -1.64 -0.95 8.54
C VAL A 120 -3.07 -1.15 9.05
N ARG A 121 -3.27 -1.75 10.23
CA ARG A 121 -4.61 -1.95 10.81
C ARG A 121 -5.35 -0.63 11.04
N GLU A 122 -4.66 0.41 11.48
CA GLU A 122 -5.23 1.74 11.71
C GLU A 122 -5.58 2.47 10.42
N LEU A 123 -4.83 2.20 9.34
CA LEU A 123 -5.07 2.82 8.04
C LEU A 123 -6.13 2.09 7.20
N MET A 124 -6.38 0.80 7.46
CA MET A 124 -7.32 -0.02 6.70
C MET A 124 -8.76 0.53 6.59
N PRO A 125 -9.36 1.19 7.61
CA PRO A 125 -10.71 1.72 7.50
C PRO A 125 -10.90 2.74 6.37
N TYR A 126 -9.82 3.37 5.91
CA TYR A 126 -9.83 4.37 4.84
C TYR A 126 -9.15 3.89 3.56
N ALA A 127 -8.81 2.59 3.46
CA ALA A 127 -7.97 2.07 2.39
C ALA A 127 -8.72 1.95 1.07
N GLU A 128 -8.21 2.63 0.04
CA GLU A 128 -8.69 2.57 -1.35
C GLU A 128 -7.79 1.67 -2.23
N ALA A 129 -6.53 1.50 -1.83
CA ALA A 129 -5.57 0.57 -2.40
C ALA A 129 -4.57 0.10 -1.33
N VAL A 130 -3.81 -0.97 -1.58
CA VAL A 130 -2.77 -1.47 -0.66
C VAL A 130 -1.45 -1.65 -1.42
N SER A 131 -0.32 -1.22 -0.85
CA SER A 131 1.03 -1.48 -1.39
C SER A 131 1.71 -2.62 -0.63
N ALA A 132 1.96 -3.72 -1.35
CA ALA A 132 2.73 -4.85 -0.86
C ALA A 132 4.23 -4.62 -1.06
N LYS A 133 4.80 -3.69 -0.27
CA LYS A 133 6.24 -3.40 -0.20
C LYS A 133 7.05 -4.62 0.19
N SER A 134 8.13 -4.85 -0.55
CA SER A 134 9.12 -5.91 -0.30
C SER A 134 10.52 -5.40 -0.61
N LYS A 135 11.52 -5.82 0.19
CA LYS A 135 12.92 -5.38 0.04
C LYS A 135 13.91 -6.55 -0.04
N GLY A 136 13.60 -7.68 0.58
CA GLY A 136 14.41 -8.89 0.47
C GLY A 136 13.56 -10.13 0.61
N PHE A 137 14.13 -11.27 0.23
CA PHE A 137 13.50 -12.57 0.37
C PHE A 137 14.50 -13.56 0.98
N ASP A 138 14.01 -14.40 1.88
CA ASP A 138 14.76 -15.54 2.41
C ASP A 138 14.81 -16.67 1.36
N ASP A 139 15.59 -17.72 1.65
CA ASP A 139 15.80 -18.86 0.73
C ASP A 139 14.49 -19.58 0.34
N ASP A 140 13.48 -19.54 1.20
CA ASP A 140 12.14 -20.10 0.94
C ASP A 140 11.23 -19.15 0.14
N GLY A 141 11.71 -17.96 -0.19
CA GLY A 141 11.00 -16.90 -0.90
C GLY A 141 10.03 -16.10 -0.03
N THR A 142 10.10 -16.22 1.30
CA THR A 142 9.37 -15.37 2.25
C THR A 142 10.02 -13.99 2.33
N ALA A 143 9.25 -12.93 2.57
CA ALA A 143 9.80 -11.58 2.65
C ALA A 143 10.58 -11.41 3.97
N ALA A 144 11.85 -11.02 3.87
CA ALA A 144 12.75 -11.00 5.01
C ALA A 144 12.34 -9.99 6.10
N GLN A 145 11.74 -8.86 5.70
CA GLN A 145 11.40 -7.79 6.63
C GLN A 145 9.97 -7.88 7.17
N THR A 146 9.03 -8.44 6.41
CA THR A 146 7.60 -8.37 6.71
C THR A 146 6.98 -9.76 6.64
N ASP A 147 6.24 -10.16 7.67
CA ASP A 147 5.37 -11.32 7.61
C ASP A 147 4.14 -11.00 6.75
N PHE A 148 4.17 -11.45 5.50
CA PHE A 148 3.08 -11.22 4.55
C PHE A 148 1.81 -12.01 4.88
N GLU A 149 1.89 -13.14 5.59
CA GLU A 149 0.69 -13.89 5.99
C GLU A 149 -0.07 -13.10 7.05
N ARG A 150 0.63 -12.64 8.10
CA ARG A 150 0.06 -11.76 9.12
C ARG A 150 -0.46 -10.46 8.52
N MET A 151 0.29 -9.85 7.60
CA MET A 151 -0.10 -8.58 6.98
C MET A 151 -1.35 -8.73 6.13
N MET A 152 -1.42 -9.77 5.29
CA MET A 152 -2.60 -10.02 4.47
C MET A 152 -3.81 -10.45 5.30
N GLN A 153 -3.62 -11.11 6.44
CA GLN A 153 -4.72 -11.38 7.37
C GLN A 153 -5.34 -10.07 7.88
N ILE A 154 -4.52 -9.09 8.29
CA ILE A 154 -5.01 -7.76 8.72
C ILE A 154 -5.82 -7.07 7.61
N VAL A 155 -5.33 -7.13 6.37
CA VAL A 155 -6.01 -6.55 5.21
C VAL A 155 -7.37 -7.22 4.98
N LEU A 156 -7.44 -8.55 5.07
CA LEU A 156 -8.68 -9.30 4.87
C LEU A 156 -9.67 -9.14 6.03
N ASP A 157 -9.19 -9.08 7.27
CA ASP A 157 -10.02 -8.86 8.47
C ASP A 157 -10.70 -7.48 8.44
N ALA A 158 -10.08 -6.51 7.78
CA ALA A 158 -10.70 -5.20 7.52
C ALA A 158 -11.76 -5.23 6.39
N GLY A 159 -12.02 -6.38 5.78
CA GLY A 159 -12.99 -6.55 4.69
C GLY A 159 -12.49 -6.08 3.32
N TYR A 160 -11.18 -5.83 3.17
CA TYR A 160 -10.62 -5.33 1.91
C TYR A 160 -10.44 -6.45 0.88
N HIS A 161 -11.12 -6.32 -0.27
CA HIS A 161 -11.03 -7.26 -1.40
C HIS A 161 -10.59 -6.57 -2.70
N GLY A 162 -10.07 -5.34 -2.60
CA GLY A 162 -9.61 -4.55 -3.73
C GLY A 162 -8.28 -5.03 -4.32
N HIS A 163 -7.57 -4.09 -4.95
CA HIS A 163 -6.27 -4.36 -5.55
C HIS A 163 -5.12 -4.23 -4.54
N VAL A 164 -4.21 -5.20 -4.56
CA VAL A 164 -2.92 -5.13 -3.86
C VAL A 164 -1.84 -4.93 -4.90
N GLY A 165 -1.19 -3.76 -4.85
CA GLY A 165 -0.05 -3.35 -5.66
C GLY A 165 1.22 -4.06 -5.22
N ILE A 166 2.07 -4.45 -6.15
CA ILE A 166 3.40 -5.00 -5.83
C ILE A 166 4.41 -3.87 -5.90
N GLU A 167 5.15 -3.69 -4.82
CA GLU A 167 6.23 -2.71 -4.77
C GLU A 167 7.51 -3.37 -4.26
N TYR A 168 8.54 -3.38 -5.10
CA TYR A 168 9.84 -3.92 -4.75
C TYR A 168 10.86 -2.80 -4.69
N GLU A 169 11.50 -2.63 -3.54
CA GLU A 169 12.53 -1.61 -3.29
C GLU A 169 13.80 -2.24 -2.70
N GLY A 170 14.06 -3.50 -3.03
CA GLY A 170 15.28 -4.18 -2.63
C GLY A 170 16.45 -3.92 -3.58
N ASP A 171 17.65 -4.20 -3.08
CA ASP A 171 18.92 -4.14 -3.82
C ASP A 171 19.49 -5.52 -4.19
N GLY A 172 18.97 -6.60 -3.59
CA GLY A 172 19.45 -7.96 -3.81
C GLY A 172 18.96 -8.65 -5.10
N LEU A 173 17.88 -8.18 -5.72
CA LEU A 173 17.35 -8.70 -7.00
C LEU A 173 17.16 -7.55 -7.99
N SER A 174 17.13 -7.85 -9.29
CA SER A 174 16.65 -6.86 -10.27
C SER A 174 15.18 -6.51 -10.00
N GLU A 175 14.75 -5.31 -10.40
CA GLU A 175 13.34 -4.87 -10.24
C GLU A 175 12.34 -5.89 -10.79
N TYR A 176 12.63 -6.46 -11.97
CA TYR A 176 11.78 -7.47 -12.59
C TYR A 176 11.68 -8.75 -11.74
N GLU A 177 12.81 -9.23 -11.23
CA GLU A 177 12.88 -10.44 -10.41
C GLU A 177 12.23 -10.23 -9.05
N GLY A 178 12.45 -9.08 -8.42
CA GLY A 178 11.80 -8.68 -7.18
C GLY A 178 10.28 -8.65 -7.32
N ILE A 179 9.75 -7.97 -8.35
CA ILE A 179 8.30 -7.96 -8.65
C ILE A 179 7.76 -9.39 -8.84
N ARG A 180 8.50 -10.26 -9.53
CA ARG A 180 8.10 -11.66 -9.73
C ARG A 180 8.16 -12.45 -8.43
N ALA A 181 9.10 -12.18 -7.55
CA ALA A 181 9.21 -12.79 -6.22
C ALA A 181 8.05 -12.38 -5.32
N THR A 182 7.76 -11.09 -5.20
CA THR A 182 6.60 -10.58 -4.43
C THR A 182 5.29 -11.19 -4.95
N LYS A 183 5.14 -11.30 -6.28
CA LYS A 183 3.96 -11.94 -6.89
C LYS A 183 3.82 -13.41 -6.49
N ARG A 184 4.93 -14.16 -6.44
CA ARG A 184 4.92 -15.58 -6.01
C ARG A 184 4.56 -15.68 -4.53
N LEU A 185 5.12 -14.83 -3.69
CA LEU A 185 4.81 -14.73 -2.27
C LEU A 185 3.33 -14.47 -2.03
N LEU A 186 2.75 -13.42 -2.63
CA LEU A 186 1.32 -13.09 -2.51
C LEU A 186 0.41 -14.23 -2.97
N LYS A 187 0.78 -14.94 -4.04
CA LYS A 187 0.05 -16.14 -4.50
C LYS A 187 0.14 -17.31 -3.51
N ARG A 188 1.25 -17.46 -2.79
CA ARG A 188 1.42 -18.47 -1.75
C ARG A 188 0.56 -18.10 -0.54
N VAL A 189 0.70 -16.88 -0.03
CA VAL A 189 -0.09 -16.33 1.09
C VAL A 189 -1.59 -16.48 0.83
N ARG A 190 -2.08 -16.11 -0.36
CA ARG A 190 -3.51 -16.30 -0.71
C ARG A 190 -3.96 -17.76 -0.61
N ARG A 191 -3.10 -18.72 -0.97
CA ARG A 191 -3.44 -20.14 -0.83
C ARG A 191 -3.48 -20.53 0.65
N THR A 192 -2.46 -20.15 1.42
CA THR A 192 -2.42 -20.38 2.88
C THR A 192 -3.68 -19.86 3.55
N LEU A 193 -4.03 -18.59 3.35
CA LEU A 193 -5.17 -17.94 4.03
C LEU A 193 -6.55 -18.38 3.52
N ARG A 194 -6.63 -18.96 2.32
CA ARG A 194 -7.90 -19.54 1.82
C ARG A 194 -8.15 -20.92 2.40
N ASP A 195 -7.07 -21.66 2.67
CA ASP A 195 -7.13 -23.06 3.10
C ASP A 195 -7.05 -23.21 4.64
N ALA A 196 -6.90 -22.10 5.37
CA ALA A 196 -6.96 -21.99 6.83
C ALA A 196 -8.40 -21.84 7.35
#